data_AF-A0A528AZL6-F1
#
_entry.id   AF-A0A528AZL6-F1
#
_cell.length_a   1.000
_cell.length_b   1.000
_cell.length_c   1.000
_cell.angle_alpha   90.00
_cell.angle_beta   90.00
_cell.angle_gamma   90.00
#
_symmetry.space_group_name_H-M   'P 1'
#
loop_
_entity.id
_entity.type
_entity.pdbx_description
1 polymer ?
#
loop_
_entity_poly.entity_id
_entity_poly.type
_entity_poly.pdbx_seq_one_letter_code
_entity_poly.pdbx_strand_id
1 'polypeptide(L)'
;YREAAKRAGNDPADLATSLNVHGFIAETTDQAADDFYGPQAEVMNRIGRERGWGQTSRAHFDQSRGPNGALFVGNPEQVAEKIVAQHRIFGNARFLLQMAIGTMAHAKIMKAIELYGTKVAPIVRKETAKAIP
;
A
#
# COMPACT_ATOMS: atom_id res chain seq x y z
N TYR A 1 9.51 2.72 -18.76
CA TYR A 1 8.09 2.80 -19.18
C TYR A 1 7.86 4.01 -20.09
N ARG A 2 7.84 5.26 -19.58
CA ARG A 2 7.56 6.48 -20.38
C ARG A 2 8.48 6.66 -21.61
N GLU A 3 9.79 6.41 -21.47
CA GLU A 3 10.71 6.49 -22.61
C GLU A 3 10.41 5.47 -23.72
N ALA A 4 9.91 4.27 -23.37
CA ALA A 4 9.52 3.28 -24.37
C ALA A 4 8.29 3.76 -25.16
N ALA A 5 7.34 4.42 -24.48
CA ALA A 5 6.16 4.99 -25.13
C ALA A 5 6.51 6.12 -26.10
N LYS A 6 7.41 7.03 -25.69
CA LYS A 6 7.92 8.10 -26.57
C LYS A 6 8.53 7.54 -27.85
N ARG A 7 9.38 6.51 -27.72
CA ARG A 7 10.02 5.84 -28.87
C ARG A 7 9.01 5.18 -29.80
N ALA A 8 7.87 4.75 -29.28
CA ALA A 8 6.77 4.16 -30.04
C ALA A 8 5.77 5.20 -30.57
N GLY A 9 6.01 6.51 -30.39
CA GLY A 9 5.14 7.58 -30.88
C GLY A 9 3.88 7.83 -30.05
N ASN A 10 3.82 7.33 -28.81
CA ASN A 10 2.70 7.60 -27.89
C ASN A 10 3.06 8.77 -26.95
N ASP A 11 2.10 9.63 -26.62
CA ASP A 11 2.27 10.66 -25.59
C ASP A 11 2.31 10.02 -24.19
N PRO A 12 3.41 10.17 -23.42
CA PRO A 12 3.47 9.68 -22.05
C PRO A 12 2.43 10.25 -21.10
N ALA A 13 1.84 11.41 -21.41
CA ALA A 13 0.79 12.04 -20.60
C ALA A 13 -0.52 11.23 -20.60
N ASP A 14 -0.79 10.48 -21.67
CA ASP A 14 -2.00 9.66 -21.81
C ASP A 14 -1.90 8.30 -21.08
N LEU A 15 -0.72 7.99 -20.51
CA LEU A 15 -0.46 6.68 -19.92
C LEU A 15 -0.80 6.63 -18.44
N ALA A 16 -1.79 5.82 -18.09
CA ALA A 16 -2.13 5.53 -16.70
C ALA A 16 -1.15 4.53 -16.08
N THR A 17 -0.67 4.85 -14.86
CA THR A 17 0.11 3.92 -14.03
C THR A 17 -0.60 3.65 -12.70
N SER A 18 -0.40 2.45 -12.16
CA SER A 18 -0.96 2.03 -10.87
C SER A 18 0.15 1.61 -9.92
N LEU A 19 0.03 2.00 -8.65
CA LEU A 19 0.82 1.47 -7.55
C LEU A 19 -0.02 0.39 -6.83
N ASN A 20 0.43 -0.87 -6.89
CA ASN A 20 -0.27 -2.00 -6.29
C ASN A 20 0.59 -2.57 -5.16
N VAL A 21 0.07 -2.54 -3.94
CA VAL A 21 0.86 -2.81 -2.72
C VAL A 21 0.06 -3.63 -1.73
N HIS A 22 0.77 -4.24 -0.78
CA HIS A 22 0.18 -4.87 0.39
C HIS A 22 0.11 -3.87 1.55
N GLY A 23 -0.88 -4.02 2.42
CA GLY A 23 -0.97 -3.24 3.64
C GLY A 23 -2.28 -3.46 4.37
N PHE A 24 -2.49 -2.72 5.46
CA PHE A 24 -3.64 -2.87 6.32
C PHE A 24 -3.92 -1.59 7.12
N ILE A 25 -5.20 -1.28 7.31
CA ILE A 25 -5.62 -0.06 8.01
C ILE A 25 -6.44 -0.47 9.23
N ALA A 26 -6.05 0.01 10.41
CA ALA A 26 -6.83 -0.11 11.64
C ALA A 26 -6.95 1.26 12.32
N GLU A 27 -7.63 1.33 13.46
CA GLU A 27 -7.83 2.60 14.18
C GLU A 27 -6.52 3.18 14.72
N THR A 28 -5.58 2.30 15.10
CA THR A 28 -4.24 2.68 15.53
C THR A 28 -3.18 1.93 14.72
N THR A 29 -1.98 2.50 14.66
CA THR A 29 -0.86 1.92 13.92
C THR A 29 -0.39 0.60 14.53
N ASP A 30 -0.37 0.52 15.86
CA ASP A 30 0.04 -0.71 16.55
C ASP A 30 -0.99 -1.82 16.34
N GLN A 31 -2.29 -1.52 16.41
CA GLN A 31 -3.35 -2.46 16.07
C GLN A 31 -3.20 -2.97 14.62
N ALA A 32 -2.96 -2.07 13.66
CA ALA A 32 -2.76 -2.44 12.26
C ALA A 32 -1.55 -3.37 12.08
N ALA A 33 -0.46 -3.09 12.79
CA ALA A 33 0.76 -3.87 12.74
C ALA A 33 0.57 -5.29 13.32
N ASP A 34 -0.04 -5.39 14.50
CA ASP A 34 -0.24 -6.66 15.18
C ASP A 34 -1.28 -7.54 14.48
N ASP A 35 -2.35 -6.93 13.96
CA ASP A 35 -3.38 -7.65 13.21
C ASP A 35 -2.85 -8.21 11.89
N PHE A 36 -1.94 -7.47 11.22
CA PHE A 36 -1.48 -7.82 9.88
C PHE A 36 -0.21 -8.68 9.87
N TYR A 37 0.68 -8.55 10.85
CA TYR A 37 1.98 -9.23 10.84
C TYR A 37 1.85 -10.74 10.72
N GLY A 38 1.04 -11.39 11.57
CA GLY A 38 0.89 -12.85 11.58
C GLY A 38 0.43 -13.41 10.23
N PRO A 39 -0.76 -13.01 9.72
CA PRO A 39 -1.26 -13.47 8.43
C PRO A 39 -0.36 -13.13 7.25
N GLN A 40 0.27 -11.94 7.25
CA GLN A 40 1.20 -11.54 6.20
C GLN A 40 2.46 -12.42 6.23
N ALA A 41 3.07 -12.63 7.40
CA ALA A 41 4.29 -13.39 7.54
C ALA A 41 4.07 -14.86 7.15
N GLU A 42 2.94 -15.45 7.51
CA GLU A 42 2.56 -16.80 7.11
C GLU A 42 2.56 -16.95 5.58
N VAL A 43 1.85 -16.05 4.87
CA VAL A 43 1.75 -16.07 3.42
C VAL A 43 3.10 -15.77 2.75
N MET A 44 3.81 -14.74 3.21
CA MET A 44 5.09 -14.35 2.61
C MET A 44 6.19 -15.38 2.85
N ASN A 45 6.17 -16.08 3.98
CA ASN A 45 7.08 -17.19 4.26
C ASN A 45 6.77 -18.41 3.39
N ARG A 46 5.49 -18.71 3.15
CA ARG A 46 5.09 -19.79 2.23
C ARG A 46 5.53 -19.49 0.81
N ILE A 47 5.21 -18.30 0.30
CA ILE A 47 5.62 -17.87 -1.06
C ILE A 47 7.14 -17.78 -1.16
N GLY A 48 7.84 -17.32 -0.11
CA GLY A 48 9.30 -17.21 -0.09
C GLY A 48 10.02 -18.53 -0.24
N ARG A 49 9.49 -19.60 0.37
CA ARG A 49 10.01 -20.97 0.15
C ARG A 49 9.90 -21.42 -1.31
N GLU A 50 8.89 -20.95 -2.03
CA GLU A 50 8.67 -21.28 -3.45
C GLU A 50 9.49 -20.39 -4.41
N ARG A 51 9.77 -19.14 -4.01
CA ARG A 51 10.30 -18.09 -4.91
C ARG A 51 11.68 -17.56 -4.53
N GLY A 52 12.30 -18.10 -3.49
CA GLY A 52 13.73 -17.91 -3.20
C GLY A 52 14.09 -16.75 -2.26
N TRP A 53 13.18 -16.30 -1.39
CA TRP A 53 13.52 -15.34 -0.32
C TRP A 53 13.35 -15.94 1.08
N GLY A 54 14.11 -15.39 2.04
CA GLY A 54 14.16 -15.87 3.42
C GLY A 54 12.89 -15.59 4.23
N GLN A 55 12.86 -16.11 5.45
CA GLN A 55 11.74 -15.87 6.37
C GLN A 55 11.65 -14.39 6.78
N THR A 56 10.43 -13.89 6.88
CA THR A 56 10.12 -12.54 7.33
C THR A 56 10.20 -12.47 8.86
N SER A 57 11.16 -11.72 9.39
CA SER A 57 11.24 -11.40 10.82
C SER A 57 10.34 -10.20 11.17
N ARG A 58 9.95 -10.08 12.46
CA ARG A 58 9.21 -8.90 12.94
C ARG A 58 9.97 -7.59 12.69
N ALA A 59 11.29 -7.60 12.87
CA ALA A 59 12.14 -6.45 12.56
C ALA A 59 12.09 -6.05 11.07
N HIS A 60 12.12 -7.03 10.16
CA HIS A 60 11.99 -6.76 8.72
C HIS A 60 10.60 -6.22 8.37
N PHE A 61 9.56 -6.75 9.00
CA PHE A 61 8.20 -6.23 8.87
C PHE A 61 8.08 -4.79 9.37
N ASP A 62 8.63 -4.47 10.54
CA ASP A 62 8.59 -3.13 11.13
C ASP A 62 9.34 -2.12 10.25
N GLN A 63 10.48 -2.51 9.67
CA GLN A 63 11.17 -1.72 8.65
C GLN A 63 10.31 -1.54 7.39
N SER A 64 9.66 -2.61 6.94
CA SER A 64 8.84 -2.61 5.70
C SER A 64 7.58 -1.78 5.82
N ARG A 65 6.99 -1.61 7.00
CA ARG A 65 5.84 -0.70 7.23
C ARG A 65 6.24 0.73 7.54
N GLY A 66 7.53 1.00 7.79
CA GLY A 66 8.04 2.35 8.02
C GLY A 66 7.83 3.29 6.82
N PRO A 67 8.12 4.60 6.96
CA PRO A 67 7.79 5.62 5.96
C PRO A 67 8.29 5.32 4.53
N ASN A 68 9.46 4.70 4.42
CA ASN A 68 10.12 4.38 3.15
C ASN A 68 9.97 2.90 2.73
N GLY A 69 9.28 2.08 3.53
CA GLY A 69 9.11 0.65 3.26
C GLY A 69 7.95 0.36 2.30
N ALA A 70 7.86 -0.88 1.82
CA ALA A 70 6.87 -1.29 0.81
C ALA A 70 5.44 -1.53 1.35
N LEU A 71 5.28 -1.74 2.67
CA LEU A 71 3.98 -2.05 3.27
C LEU A 71 3.24 -0.78 3.71
N PHE A 72 1.97 -0.69 3.37
CA PHE A 72 1.10 0.41 3.76
C PHE A 72 0.25 0.00 4.97
N VAL A 73 0.89 -0.05 6.14
CA VAL A 73 0.27 -0.52 7.39
C VAL A 73 0.27 0.58 8.43
N GLY A 74 -0.90 0.95 8.95
CA GLY A 74 -1.01 1.97 9.99
C GLY A 74 -2.42 2.44 10.25
N ASN A 75 -2.54 3.54 11.00
CA ASN A 75 -3.78 4.29 11.12
C ASN A 75 -4.13 5.02 9.80
N PRO A 76 -5.36 5.57 9.65
CA PRO A 76 -5.77 6.20 8.40
C PRO A 76 -4.89 7.36 7.97
N GLU A 77 -4.45 8.20 8.90
CA GLU A 77 -3.63 9.38 8.63
C GLU A 77 -2.26 9.00 8.08
N GLN A 78 -1.55 8.07 8.73
CA GLN A 78 -0.24 7.61 8.29
C GLN A 78 -0.28 6.91 6.93
N VAL A 79 -1.33 6.11 6.69
CA VAL A 79 -1.52 5.44 5.41
C VAL A 79 -1.82 6.48 4.31
N ALA A 80 -2.65 7.49 4.58
CA ALA A 80 -2.93 8.56 3.63
C ALA A 80 -1.68 9.39 3.30
N GLU A 81 -0.92 9.79 4.32
CA GLU A 81 0.35 10.52 4.16
C GLU A 81 1.33 9.74 3.27
N LYS A 82 1.47 8.44 3.52
CA LYS A 82 2.34 7.58 2.71
C LYS A 82 1.86 7.46 1.27
N ILE A 83 0.54 7.37 1.02
CA ILE A 83 -0.01 7.36 -0.34
C ILE A 83 0.31 8.68 -1.05
N VAL A 84 0.11 9.82 -0.39
CA VAL A 84 0.41 11.14 -0.96
C VAL A 84 1.90 11.29 -1.23
N ALA A 85 2.76 10.86 -0.31
CA ALA A 85 4.20 10.89 -0.50
C ALA A 85 4.65 10.07 -1.71
N GLN A 86 4.11 8.86 -1.88
CA GLN A 86 4.45 8.01 -3.03
C GLN A 86 3.84 8.54 -4.34
N HIS A 87 2.66 9.16 -4.30
CA HIS A 87 2.10 9.84 -5.47
C HIS A 87 2.98 10.97 -5.97
N ARG A 88 3.62 11.75 -5.08
CA ARG A 88 4.59 12.80 -5.47
C ARG A 88 5.82 12.24 -6.17
N ILE A 89 6.19 11.00 -5.90
CA ILE A 89 7.35 10.32 -6.51
C ILE A 89 6.96 9.71 -7.87
N PHE A 90 5.85 8.96 -7.90
CA PHE A 90 5.49 8.16 -9.08
C PHE A 90 4.56 8.88 -10.06
N GLY A 91 3.77 9.84 -9.59
CA GLY A 91 2.68 10.45 -10.36
C GLY A 91 1.67 9.40 -10.83
N ASN A 92 1.39 8.38 -10.01
CA ASN A 92 0.50 7.28 -10.39
C ASN A 92 -0.96 7.73 -10.42
N ALA A 93 -1.68 7.29 -11.44
CA ALA A 93 -3.11 7.58 -11.64
C ALA A 93 -4.02 6.71 -10.75
N ARG A 94 -3.51 5.56 -10.30
CA ARG A 94 -4.26 4.59 -9.48
C ARG A 94 -3.41 4.07 -8.34
N PHE A 95 -4.04 3.80 -7.21
CA PHE A 95 -3.46 3.08 -6.08
C PHE A 95 -4.38 1.93 -5.69
N LEU A 96 -3.84 0.73 -5.55
CA LEU A 96 -4.55 -0.46 -5.14
C LEU A 96 -3.88 -1.08 -3.91
N LEU A 97 -4.68 -1.33 -2.88
CA LEU A 97 -4.24 -1.90 -1.62
C LEU A 97 -4.81 -3.31 -1.44
N GLN A 98 -3.93 -4.30 -1.38
CA GLN A 98 -4.30 -5.67 -1.02
C GLN A 98 -4.21 -5.85 0.50
N MET A 99 -5.38 -5.91 1.14
CA MET A 99 -5.53 -6.08 2.59
C MET A 99 -5.90 -7.51 3.00
N ALA A 100 -6.70 -8.19 2.18
CA ALA A 100 -7.13 -9.56 2.41
C ALA A 100 -5.98 -10.52 2.06
N ILE A 101 -5.19 -10.90 3.06
CA ILE A 101 -4.06 -11.82 2.94
C ILE A 101 -4.18 -12.92 3.99
N GLY A 102 -3.97 -14.16 3.60
CA GLY A 102 -3.91 -15.28 4.55
C GLY A 102 -5.18 -15.44 5.38
N THR A 103 -5.00 -15.55 6.69
CA THR A 103 -6.03 -15.86 7.69
C THR A 103 -6.64 -14.62 8.35
N MET A 104 -6.55 -13.44 7.70
CA MET A 104 -7.14 -12.20 8.20
C MET A 104 -8.63 -12.33 8.51
N ALA A 105 -9.04 -11.99 9.73
CA ALA A 105 -10.42 -12.06 10.15
C ALA A 105 -11.32 -11.14 9.30
N HIS A 106 -12.42 -11.67 8.79
CA HIS A 106 -13.32 -10.95 7.88
C HIS A 106 -13.81 -9.61 8.46
N ALA A 107 -14.21 -9.59 9.73
CA ALA A 107 -14.65 -8.36 10.40
C ALA A 107 -13.58 -7.26 10.40
N LYS A 108 -12.30 -7.63 10.58
CA LYS A 108 -11.17 -6.69 10.52
C LYS A 108 -10.97 -6.15 9.10
N ILE A 109 -11.10 -7.00 8.07
CA ILE A 109 -11.06 -6.57 6.67
C ILE A 109 -12.19 -5.58 6.38
N MET A 110 -13.42 -5.86 6.83
CA MET A 110 -14.56 -4.97 6.63
C MET A 110 -14.35 -3.61 7.30
N LYS A 111 -13.83 -3.59 8.54
CA LYS A 111 -13.46 -2.35 9.22
C LYS A 111 -12.34 -1.59 8.49
N ALA A 112 -11.33 -2.29 7.97
CA ALA A 112 -10.26 -1.67 7.20
C ALA A 112 -10.77 -1.03 5.90
N ILE A 113 -11.74 -1.67 5.22
CA ILE A 113 -12.42 -1.11 4.04
C ILE A 113 -13.20 0.15 4.41
N GLU A 114 -13.94 0.14 5.52
CA GLU A 114 -14.65 1.32 6.03
C GLU A 114 -13.67 2.48 6.28
N LEU A 115 -12.58 2.25 7.01
CA LEU A 115 -11.56 3.27 7.28
C LEU A 115 -10.88 3.75 5.99
N TYR A 116 -10.61 2.85 5.05
CA TYR A 116 -10.02 3.21 3.77
C TYR A 116 -10.93 4.14 2.95
N GLY A 117 -12.23 3.83 2.88
CA GLY A 117 -13.20 4.63 2.15
C GLY A 117 -13.59 5.94 2.83
N THR A 118 -13.70 5.95 4.16
CA THR A 118 -14.26 7.09 4.92
C THR A 118 -13.20 8.04 5.49
N LYS A 119 -11.96 7.58 5.68
CA LYS A 119 -10.87 8.38 6.28
C LYS A 119 -9.71 8.59 5.32
N VAL A 120 -9.13 7.50 4.79
CA VAL A 120 -7.93 7.58 3.94
C VAL A 120 -8.25 8.25 2.60
N ALA A 121 -9.26 7.75 1.86
CA ALA A 121 -9.56 8.23 0.52
C ALA A 121 -9.88 9.74 0.46
N PRO A 122 -10.68 10.33 1.38
CA PRO A 122 -10.90 11.77 1.41
C PRO A 122 -9.61 12.59 1.59
N ILE A 123 -8.70 12.17 2.49
CA ILE A 123 -7.43 12.87 2.72
C ILE A 123 -6.58 12.84 1.44
N VAL A 124 -6.41 11.64 0.85
CA VAL A 124 -5.61 11.47 -0.37
C VAL A 124 -6.18 12.32 -1.51
N ARG A 125 -7.49 12.22 -1.78
CA ARG A 125 -8.14 12.98 -2.86
C ARG A 125 -7.97 14.49 -2.68
N LYS A 126 -8.10 15.00 -1.46
CA LYS A 126 -7.89 16.42 -1.15
C LYS A 126 -6.46 16.87 -1.45
N GLU A 127 -5.47 16.08 -1.05
CA GLU A 127 -4.06 16.46 -1.18
C GLU A 127 -3.50 16.25 -2.58
N THR A 128 -4.00 15.27 -3.35
CA THR A 128 -3.58 15.06 -4.74
C THR A 128 -4.32 15.94 -5.73
N ALA A 129 -5.55 16.40 -5.43
CA ALA A 129 -6.26 17.36 -6.29
C ALA A 129 -5.53 18.71 -6.38
N LYS A 130 -4.84 19.13 -5.32
CA LYS A 130 -4.00 20.34 -5.31
C LYS A 130 -2.68 20.18 -6.07
N ALA A 131 -2.27 18.95 -6.33
CA ALA A 131 -0.98 18.60 -6.91
C ALA A 131 -1.00 18.48 -8.44
N ILE A 132 -2.14 18.80 -9.08
CA ILE A 132 -2.27 18.89 -10.53
C ILE A 132 -2.01 20.36 -10.92
N PRO A 133 -0.81 20.70 -11.45
CA PRO A 133 -0.60 21.97 -12.13
C PRO A 133 -1.34 22.02 -13.47
#